data_AF-A0A662CAR7-F1
#
_entry.id   AF-A0A662CAR7-F1
#
_cell.length_a   1.000
_cell.length_b   1.000
_cell.length_c   1.000
_cell.angle_alpha   90.00
_cell.angle_beta   90.00
_cell.angle_gamma   90.00
#
_symmetry.space_group_name_H-M   'P 1'
#
loop_
_entity.id
_entity.type
_entity.pdbx_description
1 polymer ?
#
loop_
_entity_poly.entity_id
_entity_poly.type
_entity_poly.pdbx_seq_one_letter_code
_entity_poly.pdbx_strand_id
1 'polypeptide(L)'
;VLVGVESFWEGIDLPGECLKTLVLVKLPFKSPQDPLVAARSRWYQEQGKDPFTDYLLPEAVLVFRQGFGRLIRTKEDRGVVYLLDSRVLDKGYGRVFLSSLPPGVKMDVVE
;
A
#
# COMPACT_ATOMS: atom_id res chain seq x y z
N VAL A 1 -4.00 12.20 -16.63
CA VAL A 1 -4.44 10.98 -15.93
C VAL A 1 -3.35 9.95 -16.11
N LEU A 2 -2.78 9.44 -15.02
CA LEU A 2 -1.78 8.37 -15.08
C LEU A 2 -2.47 7.08 -14.63
N VAL A 3 -2.38 6.03 -15.45
CA VAL A 3 -2.94 4.70 -15.17
C VAL A 3 -1.78 3.73 -15.05
N GLY A 4 -1.54 3.20 -13.86
CA GLY A 4 -0.49 2.22 -13.59
C GLY A 4 -1.07 0.91 -13.07
N VAL A 5 -0.55 -0.21 -13.58
CA VAL A 5 -0.67 -1.54 -12.95
C VAL A 5 0.44 -1.67 -11.88
N GLU A 6 0.76 -2.88 -11.40
CA GLU A 6 1.71 -3.16 -10.30
C GLU A 6 3.03 -2.35 -10.36
N SER A 7 3.47 -2.00 -11.58
CA SER A 7 4.58 -1.09 -11.90
C SER A 7 4.45 0.35 -11.38
N PHE A 8 3.31 0.76 -10.82
CA PHE A 8 3.18 2.06 -10.13
C PHE A 8 3.98 2.10 -8.82
N TRP A 9 4.13 0.94 -8.19
CA TRP A 9 4.77 0.79 -6.88
C TRP A 9 6.29 0.58 -6.97
N GLU A 10 6.80 0.16 -8.13
CA GLU A 10 8.22 0.00 -8.38
C GLU A 10 8.78 1.23 -9.13
N GLY A 11 9.67 1.98 -8.49
CA GLY A 11 10.58 2.89 -9.20
C GLY A 11 10.01 4.14 -9.88
N ILE A 12 8.71 4.43 -9.75
CA ILE A 12 8.14 5.64 -10.35
C ILE A 12 8.49 6.91 -9.53
N ASP A 13 9.51 7.65 -9.95
CA ASP A 13 9.64 9.06 -9.56
C ASP A 13 8.64 9.88 -10.39
N LEU A 14 7.61 10.44 -9.76
CA LEU A 14 6.64 11.31 -10.45
C LEU A 14 7.10 12.77 -10.31
N PRO A 15 7.70 13.36 -11.35
CA PRO A 15 7.94 14.79 -11.37
C PRO A 15 6.61 15.53 -11.53
N GLY A 16 6.37 16.54 -10.68
CA GLY A 16 5.30 17.52 -10.85
C GLY A 16 4.27 17.59 -9.72
N GLU A 17 3.90 18.84 -9.38
CA GLU A 17 3.05 19.29 -8.27
C GLU A 17 1.55 18.92 -8.36
N CYS A 18 1.16 17.95 -9.18
CA CYS A 18 -0.24 17.82 -9.63
C CYS A 18 -0.92 16.47 -9.33
N LEU A 19 -0.38 15.63 -8.44
CA LEU A 19 -1.12 14.44 -8.02
C LEU A 19 -2.18 14.82 -6.98
N LYS A 20 -3.40 15.12 -7.45
CA LYS A 20 -4.56 15.43 -6.58
C LYS A 20 -5.43 14.22 -6.26
N THR A 21 -5.30 13.15 -7.04
CA THR A 21 -6.13 11.95 -6.91
C THR A 21 -5.28 10.70 -7.10
N LEU A 22 -5.40 9.76 -6.16
CA LEU A 22 -4.83 8.42 -6.24
C LEU A 22 -5.98 7.41 -6.20
N VAL A 23 -5.98 6.43 -7.10
CA VAL A 23 -6.94 5.32 -7.09
C VAL A 23 -6.17 4.02 -6.91
N LEU A 24 -6.39 3.37 -5.78
CA LEU A 24 -5.81 2.08 -5.41
C LEU A 24 -6.86 1.00 -5.55
N VAL A 25 -6.75 0.20 -6.60
CA VAL A 25 -7.69 -0.90 -6.87
C VAL A 25 -7.43 -2.15 -6.04
N LYS A 26 -6.20 -2.31 -5.54
CA LYS A 26 -5.77 -3.44 -4.71
C LYS A 26 -4.74 -2.99 -3.69
N LEU A 27 -4.75 -3.61 -2.51
CA LEU A 27 -3.66 -3.54 -1.56
C LEU A 27 -2.38 -4.10 -2.22
N PRO A 28 -1.21 -3.46 -2.01
CA PRO A 28 0.02 -3.75 -2.74
C PRO A 28 0.77 -4.98 -2.19
N PHE A 29 0.06 -6.10 -2.08
CA PHE A 29 0.69 -7.39 -1.78
C PHE A 29 1.39 -7.93 -3.02
N LYS A 30 2.65 -8.34 -2.85
CA LYS A 30 3.38 -9.06 -3.90
C LYS A 30 2.77 -10.44 -4.11
N SER A 31 2.85 -10.92 -5.34
CA SER A 31 2.40 -12.26 -5.69
C SER A 31 3.19 -13.34 -4.93
N PRO A 32 2.53 -14.32 -4.29
CA PRO A 32 3.21 -15.49 -3.73
C PRO A 32 3.91 -16.37 -4.77
N GLN A 33 3.55 -16.23 -6.05
CA GLN A 33 4.20 -16.94 -7.16
C GLN A 33 5.52 -16.29 -7.59
N ASP A 34 5.82 -15.09 -7.11
CA ASP A 34 7.12 -14.46 -7.32
C ASP A 34 8.22 -15.32 -6.64
N PRO A 35 9.25 -15.76 -7.38
CA PRO A 35 10.30 -16.63 -6.83
C PRO A 35 11.01 -16.06 -5.60
N LEU A 36 11.23 -14.74 -5.56
CA LEU A 36 11.87 -14.06 -4.44
C LEU A 36 10.95 -14.01 -3.23
N VAL A 37 9.65 -13.76 -3.45
CA VAL A 37 8.65 -13.80 -2.37
C VAL A 37 8.54 -15.20 -1.80
N ALA A 38 8.48 -16.23 -2.66
CA ALA A 38 8.43 -17.62 -2.24
C ALA A 38 9.68 -18.03 -1.44
N ALA A 39 10.87 -17.65 -1.91
CA ALA A 39 12.13 -17.93 -1.21
C ALA A 39 12.20 -17.25 0.16
N ARG A 40 11.85 -15.97 0.25
CA ARG A 40 11.80 -15.24 1.53
C ARG A 40 10.75 -15.82 2.46
N SER A 41 9.58 -16.20 1.94
CA SER A 41 8.53 -16.80 2.76
C SER A 41 8.98 -18.11 3.41
N ARG A 42 9.69 -18.97 2.66
CA ARG A 42 10.30 -20.19 3.24
C ARG A 42 11.32 -19.86 4.33
N TRP A 43 12.17 -18.87 4.11
CA TRP A 43 13.16 -18.44 5.10
C TRP A 43 12.54 -17.96 6.42
N TYR A 44 11.38 -17.27 6.38
CA TYR A 44 10.63 -16.91 7.58
C TYR A 44 9.99 -18.14 8.25
N GLN A 45 9.45 -19.09 7.46
CA GLN A 45 8.89 -20.34 7.99
C GLN A 45 9.95 -21.19 8.70
N GLU A 46 11.16 -21.29 8.15
CA GLU A 46 12.29 -22.01 8.75
C GLU A 46 12.71 -21.43 10.11
N GLN A 47 12.41 -20.15 10.36
CA GLN A 47 12.59 -19.48 11.66
C GLN A 47 11.40 -19.63 12.61
N GLY A 48 10.36 -20.39 12.23
CA GLY A 48 9.13 -20.53 13.00
C GLY A 48 8.25 -19.28 13.01
N LYS A 49 8.41 -18.39 12.02
CA LYS A 49 7.64 -17.15 11.87
C LYS A 49 6.53 -17.31 10.83
N ASP A 50 5.54 -16.42 10.85
CA ASP A 50 4.47 -16.38 9.86
C ASP A 50 4.85 -15.43 8.70
N PRO A 51 5.09 -15.93 7.47
CA PRO A 51 5.53 -15.07 6.37
C PRO A 51 4.54 -13.96 6.02
N PHE A 52 3.25 -14.18 6.27
CA PHE A 52 2.27 -13.15 5.99
C PHE A 52 2.46 -11.96 6.94
N THR A 53 2.50 -12.22 8.24
CA THR A 53 2.57 -11.19 9.27
C THR A 53 3.96 -10.59 9.42
N ASP A 54 5.02 -11.40 9.29
CA ASP A 54 6.40 -11.01 9.55
C ASP A 54 7.14 -10.49 8.30
N TYR A 55 6.56 -10.67 7.10
CA TYR A 55 7.19 -10.26 5.83
C TYR A 55 6.23 -9.54 4.87
N LEU A 56 5.21 -10.23 4.36
CA LEU A 56 4.35 -9.71 3.29
C LEU A 56 3.55 -8.47 3.71
N LEU A 57 2.97 -8.49 4.91
CA LEU A 57 2.18 -7.38 5.44
C LEU A 57 3.04 -6.14 5.70
N PRO A 58 4.20 -6.22 6.40
CA PRO A 58 5.11 -5.09 6.54
C PRO A 58 5.56 -4.48 5.21
N GLU A 59 5.92 -5.31 4.22
CA GLU A 59 6.33 -4.86 2.89
C GLU A 59 5.20 -4.14 2.16
N ALA A 60 3.99 -4.71 2.17
CA ALA A 60 2.83 -4.08 1.54
C ALA A 60 2.48 -2.74 2.21
N VAL A 61 2.58 -2.65 3.54
CA VAL A 61 2.34 -1.39 4.27
C VAL A 61 3.41 -0.35 3.95
N LEU A 62 4.67 -0.74 3.81
CA LEU A 62 5.76 0.17 3.42
C LEU A 62 5.49 0.77 2.03
N VAL A 63 5.17 -0.07 1.06
CA VAL A 63 4.83 0.35 -0.31
C VAL A 63 3.61 1.27 -0.31
N PHE A 64 2.56 0.90 0.44
CA PHE A 64 1.35 1.70 0.60
C PHE A 64 1.65 3.11 1.13
N ARG A 65 2.43 3.22 2.22
CA ARG A 65 2.85 4.51 2.79
C ARG A 65 3.62 5.38 1.81
N GLN A 66 4.52 4.78 1.02
CA GLN A 66 5.29 5.50 0.01
C GLN A 66 4.39 6.07 -1.09
N GLY A 67 3.36 5.34 -1.52
CA GLY A 67 2.37 5.87 -2.46
C GLY A 67 1.60 7.07 -1.93
N PHE A 68 1.22 7.04 -0.64
CA PHE A 68 0.59 8.19 0.02
C PHE A 68 1.53 9.40 0.12
N GLY A 69 2.81 9.20 0.42
CA GLY A 69 3.80 10.28 0.46
C GLY A 69 4.06 10.95 -0.90
N ARG A 70 3.70 10.29 -2.02
CA ARG A 70 3.75 10.91 -3.35
C ARG A 70 2.60 11.89 -3.59
N LEU A 71 1.47 11.73 -2.90
CA LEU A 71 0.27 12.57 -3.02
C LEU A 71 0.35 13.82 -2.13
N ILE A 72 0.88 13.69 -0.92
CA ILE A 72 0.95 14.78 0.07
C ILE A 72 2.42 15.00 0.43
N ARG A 73 3.03 16.05 -0.13
CA ARG A 73 4.45 16.41 0.06
C ARG A 73 4.64 17.62 0.98
N THR A 74 3.69 18.56 0.95
CA THR A 74 3.66 19.75 1.80
C THR A 74 2.44 19.74 2.73
N LYS A 75 2.39 20.63 3.73
CA LYS A 75 1.26 20.73 4.66
C LYS A 75 0.02 21.34 4.00
N GLU A 76 0.23 22.04 2.90
CA GLU A 76 -0.77 22.76 2.13
C GLU A 76 -1.40 21.88 1.03
N ASP A 77 -0.73 20.78 0.66
CA ASP A 77 -1.20 19.84 -0.33
C ASP A 77 -2.54 19.20 0.07
N ARG A 78 -3.46 19.11 -0.89
CA ARG A 78 -4.74 18.43 -0.73
C ARG A 78 -4.92 17.42 -1.86
N GLY A 79 -5.40 16.24 -1.50
CA GLY A 79 -5.74 15.21 -2.46
C GLY A 79 -6.76 14.22 -1.90
N VAL A 80 -7.24 13.34 -2.79
CA VAL A 80 -8.20 12.28 -2.46
C VAL A 80 -7.59 10.94 -2.84
N VAL A 81 -7.72 9.94 -1.97
CA VAL A 81 -7.38 8.56 -2.27
C VAL A 81 -8.64 7.72 -2.29
N TYR A 82 -8.87 7.04 -3.41
CA TYR A 82 -9.90 6.02 -3.53
C TYR A 82 -9.23 4.66 -3.32
N LEU A 83 -9.61 3.94 -2.27
CA LEU A 83 -9.15 2.58 -2.02
C LEU A 83 -10.30 1.61 -2.29
N LEU A 84 -10.23 0.90 -3.41
CA LEU A 84 -11.30 0.03 -3.92
C LEU A 84 -11.10 -1.44 -3.55
N ASP A 85 -10.46 -1.69 -2.40
CA ASP A 85 -10.15 -3.03 -1.91
C ASP A 85 -10.81 -3.24 -0.54
N SER A 86 -11.92 -3.99 -0.52
CA SER A 86 -12.71 -4.21 0.70
C SER A 86 -11.91 -4.89 1.80
N ARG A 87 -10.79 -5.57 1.47
CA ARG A 87 -9.93 -6.23 2.46
C ARG A 87 -9.38 -5.25 3.50
N VAL A 88 -9.29 -3.95 3.19
CA VAL A 88 -8.88 -2.94 4.17
C VAL A 88 -9.87 -2.79 5.33
N LEU A 89 -11.14 -3.09 5.10
CA LEU A 89 -12.21 -3.06 6.10
C LEU A 89 -12.51 -4.48 6.64
N ASP A 90 -12.58 -5.46 5.75
CA ASP A 90 -13.07 -6.82 6.07
C ASP A 90 -12.04 -7.70 6.78
N LYS A 91 -10.74 -7.42 6.60
CA LYS A 91 -9.66 -8.26 7.13
C LYS A 91 -9.00 -7.62 8.33
N GLY A 92 -8.68 -8.44 9.33
CA GLY A 92 -8.04 -7.98 10.57
C GLY A 92 -6.73 -7.23 10.36
N TYR A 93 -5.97 -7.53 9.30
CA TYR A 93 -4.73 -6.80 8.95
C TYR A 93 -4.99 -5.43 8.31
N GLY A 94 -6.20 -5.16 7.83
CA GLY A 94 -6.57 -3.90 7.18
C GLY A 94 -6.34 -2.69 8.09
N ARG A 95 -6.54 -2.88 9.41
CA ARG A 95 -6.21 -1.87 10.43
C ARG A 95 -4.77 -1.39 10.38
N VAL A 96 -3.82 -2.24 9.98
CA VAL A 96 -2.39 -1.90 9.91
C VAL A 96 -2.14 -0.90 8.77
N PHE A 97 -2.85 -1.06 7.65
CA PHE A 97 -2.83 -0.08 6.55
C PHE A 97 -3.45 1.25 6.99
N LEU A 98 -4.63 1.22 7.60
CA LEU A 98 -5.32 2.45 8.04
C LEU A 98 -4.52 3.22 9.10
N SER A 99 -3.91 2.51 10.06
CA SER A 99 -3.05 3.12 11.08
C SER A 99 -1.73 3.65 10.51
N SER A 100 -1.34 3.22 9.30
CA SER A 100 -0.12 3.68 8.64
C SER A 100 -0.28 5.03 7.94
N LEU A 101 -1.51 5.53 7.81
CA LEU A 101 -1.83 6.78 7.14
C LEU A 101 -1.34 8.00 7.94
N PRO A 102 -1.03 9.12 7.26
CA PRO A 102 -0.70 10.37 7.94
C PRO A 102 -1.82 10.83 8.89
N PRO A 103 -1.48 11.52 10.00
CA PRO A 103 -2.48 12.08 10.89
C PRO A 103 -3.34 13.13 10.16
N GLY A 104 -4.63 13.17 10.47
CA GLY A 104 -5.57 14.14 9.88
C GLY A 104 -6.20 13.71 8.56
N VAL A 105 -5.88 12.51 8.04
CA VAL A 105 -6.62 11.90 6.93
C VAL A 105 -8.05 11.57 7.39
N LYS A 106 -9.04 12.20 6.77
CA LYS A 106 -10.45 11.86 6.93
C LYS A 106 -10.78 10.69 6.03
N MET A 107 -11.58 9.75 6.52
CA MET A 107 -11.95 8.53 5.81
C MET A 107 -13.46 8.41 5.81
N ASP A 108 -14.03 8.22 4.63
CA ASP A 108 -15.45 7.97 4.41
C ASP A 108 -15.57 6.66 3.62
N VAL A 109 -16.49 5.80 4.05
CA VAL A 109 -16.82 4.56 3.31
C VAL A 109 -18.03 4.87 2.43
N VAL A 110 -17.90 4.60 1.14
CA VAL A 110 -18.97 4.78 0.16
C VAL A 110 -19.57 3.41 -0.12
N GLU A 111 -20.87 3.26 0.13
CA GLU A 111 -21.67 2.05 -0.15
C GLU A 111 -22.17 2.02 -1.60
#